data_AF-A0A1I7GQ51-F1
#
_entry.id   AF-A0A1I7GQ51-F1
#
_cell.length_a   1.000
_cell.length_b   1.000
_cell.length_c   1.000
_cell.angle_alpha   90.00
_cell.angle_beta   90.00
_cell.angle_gamma   90.00
#
_symmetry.space_group_name_H-M   'P 1'
#
loop_
_entity.id
_entity.type
_entity.pdbx_description
1 polymer ?
#
loop_
_entity_poly.entity_id
_entity_poly.type
_entity_poly.pdbx_seq_one_letter_code
_entity_poly.pdbx_strand_id
1 'polypeptide(L)'
;MRRSFWVIYWGVSLLWLLTLFVASFGARIEATFAPVRIEQRVEAVSREAGRLCWSSVALKVRDKASDDVDVYVRVAGGERLVASVYHADTLMPWRASAAPRPGPVSMRYCLTLPPHVHDADPVEVEWQAWYPGLLNLWRIGLVMPHVLSPGTAP
;
A
#
# COMPACT_ATOMS: atom_id res chain seq x y z
N MET A 1 -57.01 -10.54 -7.57
CA MET A 1 -56.27 -9.25 -7.47
C MET A 1 -55.34 -9.16 -6.26
N ARG A 2 -55.71 -9.61 -5.04
CA ARG A 2 -54.84 -9.54 -3.85
C ARG A 2 -53.49 -10.26 -3.95
N ARG A 3 -53.42 -11.45 -4.56
CA ARG A 3 -52.15 -12.22 -4.66
C ARG A 3 -51.08 -11.53 -5.50
N SER A 4 -51.47 -10.94 -6.64
CA SER A 4 -50.54 -10.25 -7.55
C SER A 4 -49.94 -8.99 -6.92
N PHE A 5 -50.72 -8.27 -6.10
CA PHE A 5 -50.25 -7.09 -5.36
C PHE A 5 -49.09 -7.43 -4.41
N TRP A 6 -49.22 -8.51 -3.63
CA TRP A 6 -48.17 -8.92 -2.70
C TRP A 6 -46.90 -9.37 -3.41
N VAL A 7 -47.02 -10.10 -4.53
CA VAL A 7 -45.85 -10.54 -5.32
C VAL A 7 -45.08 -9.33 -5.87
N ILE A 8 -45.80 -8.34 -6.41
CA ILE A 8 -45.19 -7.11 -6.93
C ILE A 8 -44.55 -6.32 -5.79
N TYR A 9 -45.25 -6.17 -4.66
CA TYR A 9 -44.75 -5.46 -3.49
C TYR A 9 -43.44 -6.08 -2.97
N TRP A 10 -43.42 -7.40 -2.75
CA TRP A 10 -42.22 -8.11 -2.29
C TRP A 10 -41.06 -8.03 -3.29
N GLY A 11 -41.35 -8.12 -4.59
CA GLY A 11 -40.34 -7.95 -5.63
C GLY A 11 -39.71 -6.55 -5.62
N VAL A 12 -40.52 -5.50 -5.49
CA VAL A 12 -40.05 -4.12 -5.42
C VAL A 12 -39.28 -3.87 -4.13
N SER A 13 -39.79 -4.34 -2.97
CA SER A 13 -39.11 -4.19 -1.69
C SER A 13 -37.75 -4.91 -1.66
N LEU A 14 -37.67 -6.13 -2.22
CA LEU A 14 -36.41 -6.87 -2.32
C LEU A 14 -35.40 -6.14 -3.21
N LEU A 15 -35.85 -5.63 -4.37
CA LEU A 15 -35.01 -4.86 -5.27
C LEU A 15 -34.47 -3.60 -4.60
N TRP A 16 -35.32 -2.87 -3.86
CA TRP A 16 -34.96 -1.67 -3.11
C TRP A 16 -33.93 -1.95 -2.01
N LEU A 17 -34.13 -3.04 -1.26
CA LEU A 17 -33.18 -3.49 -0.24
C LEU A 17 -31.83 -3.87 -0.86
N LEU A 18 -31.83 -4.55 -2.00
CA LEU A 18 -30.62 -4.86 -2.75
C LEU A 18 -29.91 -3.59 -3.23
N THR A 19 -30.64 -2.60 -3.74
CA THR A 19 -30.03 -1.33 -4.18
C THR A 19 -29.45 -0.53 -3.02
N LEU A 20 -30.17 -0.44 -1.89
CA LEU A 20 -29.65 0.17 -0.67
C LEU A 20 -28.42 -0.57 -0.14
N PHE A 21 -28.44 -1.90 -0.15
CA PHE A 21 -27.31 -2.72 0.26
C PHE A 21 -26.12 -2.47 -0.65
N VAL A 22 -26.29 -2.50 -1.98
CA VAL A 22 -25.22 -2.22 -2.94
C VAL A 22 -24.73 -0.78 -2.84
N ALA A 23 -25.59 0.22 -2.59
CA ALA A 23 -25.14 1.61 -2.41
C ALA A 23 -24.38 1.81 -1.08
N SER A 24 -24.84 1.20 0.01
CA SER A 24 -24.27 1.37 1.35
C SER A 24 -23.02 0.51 1.57
N PHE A 25 -23.01 -0.70 1.00
CA PHE A 25 -21.87 -1.60 1.06
C PHE A 25 -20.95 -1.45 -0.14
N GLY A 26 -21.40 -0.93 -1.28
CA GLY A 26 -20.58 -0.72 -2.48
C GLY A 26 -19.40 0.19 -2.20
N ALA A 27 -19.60 1.33 -1.54
CA ALA A 27 -18.51 2.21 -1.11
C ALA A 27 -17.58 1.53 -0.09
N ARG A 28 -18.09 0.67 0.80
CA ARG A 28 -17.27 -0.12 1.73
C ARG A 28 -16.50 -1.22 1.03
N ILE A 29 -17.10 -1.87 0.05
CA ILE A 29 -16.53 -2.91 -0.81
C ILE A 29 -15.45 -2.25 -1.65
N GLU A 30 -15.72 -1.16 -2.36
CA GLU A 30 -14.71 -0.37 -3.07
C GLU A 30 -13.60 0.13 -2.15
N ALA A 31 -13.88 0.68 -0.96
CA ALA A 31 -12.82 1.02 0.00
C ALA A 31 -12.05 -0.21 0.54
N THR A 32 -12.63 -1.42 0.43
CA THR A 32 -11.98 -2.68 0.82
C THR A 32 -11.20 -3.31 -0.34
N PHE A 33 -11.63 -3.11 -1.59
CA PHE A 33 -11.15 -3.83 -2.77
C PHE A 33 -10.46 -2.95 -3.81
N ALA A 34 -10.78 -1.66 -3.89
CA ALA A 34 -10.09 -0.74 -4.78
C ALA A 34 -8.59 -0.79 -4.45
N PRO A 35 -7.74 -1.00 -5.47
CA PRO A 35 -6.31 -0.95 -5.28
C PRO A 35 -5.94 0.45 -4.77
N VAL A 36 -5.06 0.52 -3.78
CA VAL A 36 -4.46 1.80 -3.40
C VAL A 36 -3.79 2.34 -4.65
N ARG A 37 -4.28 3.48 -5.15
CA ARG A 37 -3.65 4.16 -6.27
C ARG A 37 -2.47 4.94 -5.69
N ILE A 38 -1.30 4.34 -5.79
CA ILE A 38 -0.06 4.93 -5.28
C ILE A 38 0.59 5.64 -6.45
N GLU A 39 0.46 6.96 -6.48
CA GLU A 39 1.20 7.81 -7.40
C GLU A 39 2.53 8.17 -6.74
N GLN A 40 3.43 7.19 -6.69
CA GLN A 40 4.70 7.36 -6.01
C GLN A 40 5.64 8.20 -6.86
N ARG A 41 5.99 9.37 -6.35
CA ARG A 41 7.11 10.16 -6.84
C ARG A 41 8.27 10.01 -5.87
N VAL A 42 9.36 9.38 -6.33
CA VAL A 42 10.62 9.34 -5.57
C VAL A 42 11.27 10.72 -5.72
N GLU A 43 11.03 11.60 -4.75
CA GLU A 43 11.47 13.01 -4.84
C GLU A 43 12.94 13.21 -4.49
N ALA A 44 13.47 12.40 -3.58
CA ALA A 44 14.88 12.46 -3.18
C ALA A 44 15.32 11.11 -2.66
N VAL A 45 16.47 10.66 -3.16
CA VAL A 45 17.23 9.56 -2.57
C VAL A 45 18.36 10.19 -1.79
N SER A 46 18.23 10.28 -0.46
CA SER A 46 19.37 10.66 0.38
C SER A 46 19.99 9.42 1.00
N ARG A 47 21.32 9.31 0.83
CA ARG A 47 22.15 8.33 1.53
C ARG A 47 22.82 9.01 2.70
N GLU A 48 22.15 8.94 3.86
CA GLU A 48 22.68 9.52 5.10
C GLU A 48 22.97 8.36 6.06
N ALA A 49 24.24 8.21 6.44
CA ALA A 49 24.69 7.22 7.42
C ALA A 49 24.25 5.76 7.12
N GLY A 50 24.40 5.32 5.86
CA GLY A 50 24.07 3.93 5.46
C GLY A 50 22.57 3.66 5.34
N ARG A 51 21.75 4.71 5.15
CA ARG A 51 20.30 4.59 4.95
C ARG A 51 19.93 5.06 3.56
N LEU A 52 18.94 4.41 2.96
CA LEU A 52 18.33 4.86 1.71
C LEU A 52 16.93 5.39 2.04
N CYS A 53 16.71 6.70 1.86
CA CYS A 53 15.42 7.35 2.12
C CYS A 53 14.74 7.80 0.83
N TRP A 54 13.40 7.73 0.78
CA TRP A 54 12.59 8.26 -0.32
C TRP A 54 11.26 8.82 0.18
N SER A 55 10.74 9.82 -0.53
CA SER A 55 9.37 10.27 -0.37
C SER A 55 8.43 9.41 -1.20
N SER A 56 7.25 9.12 -0.66
CA SER A 56 6.16 8.45 -1.36
C SER A 56 4.89 9.25 -1.17
N VAL A 57 4.26 9.59 -2.30
CA VAL A 57 2.91 10.16 -2.33
C VAL A 57 1.97 9.04 -2.74
N ALA A 58 0.90 8.86 -1.99
CA ALA A 58 -0.09 7.82 -2.24
C ALA A 58 -1.49 8.36 -2.02
N LEU A 59 -2.44 7.96 -2.87
CA LEU A 59 -3.85 8.14 -2.57
C LEU A 59 -4.32 6.88 -1.84
N LYS A 60 -4.42 6.97 -0.51
CA LYS A 60 -4.92 5.87 0.29
C LYS A 60 -6.44 5.79 0.16
N VAL A 61 -6.92 4.69 -0.42
CA VAL A 61 -8.36 4.40 -0.57
C VAL A 61 -8.90 3.44 0.50
N ARG A 62 -8.02 2.88 1.33
CA ARG A 62 -8.37 1.91 2.39
C ARG A 62 -8.18 2.52 3.77
N ASP A 63 -9.09 2.22 4.69
CA ASP A 63 -8.96 2.61 6.11
C ASP A 63 -8.13 1.58 6.92
N LYS A 64 -7.97 0.36 6.39
CA LYS A 64 -7.19 -0.69 7.05
C LYS A 64 -5.67 -0.44 6.94
N ALA A 65 -4.97 -0.73 8.02
CA ALA A 65 -3.51 -0.81 8.02
C ALA A 65 -3.03 -2.04 7.24
N SER A 66 -1.81 -1.97 6.73
CA SER A 66 -1.11 -3.13 6.19
C SER A 66 -0.62 -4.00 7.36
N ASP A 67 -0.70 -5.32 7.21
CA ASP A 67 -0.24 -6.25 8.25
C ASP A 67 1.27 -6.43 8.22
N ASP A 68 1.89 -6.22 7.06
CA ASP A 68 3.28 -6.59 6.79
C ASP A 68 3.77 -5.99 5.48
N VAL A 69 5.09 -5.99 5.29
CA VAL A 69 5.73 -5.55 4.05
C VAL A 69 6.89 -6.46 3.71
N ASP A 70 6.87 -7.01 2.50
CA ASP A 70 8.03 -7.69 1.94
C ASP A 70 8.87 -6.67 1.19
N VAL A 71 10.12 -6.49 1.60
CA VAL A 71 11.04 -5.51 1.00
C VAL A 71 12.33 -6.20 0.64
N TYR A 72 12.69 -6.07 -0.62
CA TYR A 72 13.91 -6.62 -1.19
C TYR A 72 14.75 -5.49 -1.77
N VAL A 73 16.03 -5.51 -1.43
CA VAL A 73 17.03 -4.59 -1.96
C VAL A 73 17.93 -5.39 -2.89
N ARG A 74 18.14 -4.87 -4.10
CA ARG A 74 19.08 -5.40 -5.08
C ARG A 74 20.15 -4.37 -5.35
N VAL A 75 21.40 -4.80 -5.32
CA VAL A 75 22.57 -3.93 -5.50
C VAL A 75 23.20 -4.32 -6.84
N ALA A 76 23.31 -3.37 -7.77
CA ALA A 76 23.89 -3.58 -9.10
C ALA A 76 23.33 -4.81 -9.85
N GLY A 77 22.03 -5.08 -9.70
CA GLY A 77 21.37 -6.22 -10.35
C GLY A 77 21.66 -7.59 -9.70
N GLY A 78 22.39 -7.62 -8.59
CA GLY A 78 22.72 -8.83 -7.83
C GLY A 78 21.55 -9.45 -7.07
N GLU A 79 21.89 -10.23 -6.03
CA GLU A 79 20.93 -10.98 -5.22
C GLU A 79 19.95 -10.07 -4.46
N ARG A 80 18.74 -10.59 -4.22
CA ARG A 80 17.73 -9.94 -3.40
C ARG A 80 18.07 -10.11 -1.93
N LEU A 81 18.28 -9.00 -1.24
CA LEU A 81 18.51 -8.95 0.20
C LEU A 81 17.26 -8.46 0.90
N VAL A 82 16.84 -9.15 1.96
CA VAL A 82 15.70 -8.72 2.77
C VAL A 82 16.07 -7.47 3.56
N ALA A 83 15.21 -6.46 3.50
CA ALA A 83 15.38 -5.22 4.24
C ALA A 83 14.13 -4.86 5.04
N SER A 84 14.29 -3.92 5.98
CA SER A 84 13.19 -3.37 6.76
C SER A 84 13.04 -1.88 6.48
N VAL A 85 11.79 -1.43 6.41
CA VAL A 85 11.43 -0.04 6.12
C VAL A 85 10.80 0.61 7.34
N TYR A 86 11.20 1.85 7.59
CA TYR A 86 10.72 2.67 8.70
C TYR A 86 10.38 4.08 8.20
N HIS A 87 9.51 4.75 8.94
CA HIS A 87 9.23 6.16 8.73
C HIS A 87 10.47 6.99 9.06
N ALA A 88 10.85 7.92 8.19
CA ALA A 88 12.09 8.70 8.33
C ALA A 88 12.11 9.52 9.63
N ASP A 89 11.00 10.21 9.93
CA ASP A 89 10.95 11.16 11.05
C ASP A 89 10.71 10.49 12.40
N THR A 90 9.89 9.44 12.46
CA THR A 90 9.48 8.80 13.73
C THR A 90 10.27 7.54 14.05
N LEU A 91 11.04 7.01 13.08
CA LEU A 91 11.72 5.72 13.14
C LEU A 91 10.78 4.53 13.43
N MET A 92 9.46 4.74 13.34
CA MET A 92 8.49 3.68 13.53
C MET A 92 8.56 2.73 12.33
N PRO A 93 8.43 1.41 12.56
CA PRO A 93 8.38 0.45 11.46
C PRO A 93 7.19 0.76 10.56
N TRP A 94 7.31 0.46 9.26
CA TRP A 94 6.29 0.72 8.25
C TRP A 94 4.88 0.32 8.71
N ARG A 95 4.75 -0.88 9.31
CA ARG A 95 3.47 -1.42 9.78
C ARG A 95 2.72 -0.46 10.72
N ALA A 96 3.46 0.25 11.59
CA ALA A 96 2.89 1.22 12.50
C ALA A 96 2.61 2.57 11.83
N SER A 97 3.43 2.98 10.85
CA SER A 97 3.28 4.26 10.15
C SER A 97 2.27 4.24 9.00
N ALA A 98 2.01 3.06 8.40
CA ALA A 98 1.14 2.87 7.23
C ALA A 98 -0.38 2.84 7.57
N ALA A 99 -0.76 3.33 8.75
CA ALA A 99 -2.14 3.48 9.19
C ALA A 99 -2.73 4.92 9.04
N PRO A 100 -2.43 5.73 8.00
CA PRO A 100 -3.12 7.00 7.85
C PRO A 100 -4.56 6.78 7.37
N ARG A 101 -5.42 7.77 7.60
CA ARG A 101 -6.82 7.80 7.13
C ARG A 101 -6.89 7.82 5.60
N PRO A 102 -8.05 7.48 4.99
CA PRO A 102 -8.25 7.64 3.56
C PRO A 102 -7.99 9.09 3.11
N GLY A 103 -7.33 9.24 1.96
CA GLY A 103 -6.95 10.55 1.41
C GLY A 103 -5.53 10.57 0.83
N PRO A 104 -5.07 11.74 0.35
CA PRO A 104 -3.69 11.92 -0.07
C PRO A 104 -2.77 11.82 1.15
N VAL A 105 -1.75 10.99 1.04
CA VAL A 105 -0.74 10.79 2.06
C VAL A 105 0.61 11.02 1.42
N SER A 106 1.40 11.90 2.02
CA SER A 106 2.82 12.01 1.73
C SER A 106 3.59 11.51 2.95
N MET A 107 4.46 10.54 2.74
CA MET A 107 5.33 10.02 3.81
C MET A 107 6.74 9.84 3.28
N ARG A 108 7.72 10.06 4.15
CA ARG A 108 9.12 9.76 3.89
C ARG A 108 9.50 8.47 4.59
N TYR A 109 10.00 7.53 3.83
CA TYR A 109 10.44 6.23 4.31
C TYR A 109 11.94 6.08 4.14
N CYS A 110 12.54 5.26 4.99
CA CYS A 110 13.94 4.91 4.92
C CYS A 110 14.10 3.41 5.14
N LEU A 111 15.14 2.84 4.54
CA LEU A 111 15.65 1.52 4.85
C LEU A 111 17.12 1.61 5.22
N THR A 112 17.59 0.65 6.02
CA THR A 112 19.02 0.52 6.31
C THR A 112 19.66 -0.33 5.22
N LEU A 113 20.73 0.17 4.61
CA LEU A 113 21.48 -0.55 3.60
C LEU A 113 22.36 -1.61 4.28
N PRO A 114 22.57 -2.77 3.64
CA PRO A 114 23.55 -3.75 4.09
C PRO A 114 24.95 -3.12 4.20
N PRO A 115 25.81 -3.60 5.12
CA PRO A 115 27.09 -2.95 5.43
C PRO A 115 28.12 -2.97 4.28
N HIS A 116 27.92 -3.81 3.27
CA HIS A 116 28.77 -3.92 2.09
C HIS A 116 28.28 -3.05 0.92
N VAL A 117 27.19 -2.31 1.09
CA VAL A 117 26.64 -1.43 0.06
C VAL A 117 27.18 -0.03 0.27
N HIS A 118 27.86 0.50 -0.74
CA HIS A 118 28.47 1.81 -0.73
C HIS A 118 27.60 2.81 -1.50
N ASP A 119 27.80 4.11 -1.25
CA ASP A 119 26.99 5.19 -1.87
C ASP A 119 27.07 5.22 -3.40
N ALA A 120 28.18 4.74 -3.96
CA ALA A 120 28.40 4.62 -5.40
C ALA A 120 27.57 3.50 -6.05
N ASP A 121 27.14 2.49 -5.29
CA ASP A 121 26.48 1.33 -5.86
C ASP A 121 25.04 1.65 -6.27
N PRO A 122 24.59 1.31 -7.49
CA PRO A 122 23.20 1.44 -7.85
C PRO A 122 22.35 0.46 -7.02
N VAL A 123 21.26 0.98 -6.46
CA VAL A 123 20.35 0.21 -5.60
C VAL A 123 18.93 0.27 -6.15
N GLU A 124 18.31 -0.89 -6.28
CA GLU A 124 16.91 -1.06 -6.61
C GLU A 124 16.17 -1.65 -5.41
N VAL A 125 15.05 -1.04 -5.05
CA VAL A 125 14.17 -1.53 -3.98
C VAL A 125 12.87 -2.02 -4.60
N GLU A 126 12.62 -3.31 -4.45
CA GLU A 126 11.39 -3.99 -4.83
C GLU A 126 10.59 -4.27 -3.55
N TRP A 127 9.32 -3.90 -3.51
CA TRP A 127 8.56 -4.02 -2.27
C TRP A 127 7.06 -4.21 -2.50
N GLN A 128 6.45 -4.96 -1.58
CA GLN A 128 5.06 -5.38 -1.63
C GLN A 128 4.43 -5.26 -0.24
N ALA A 129 3.36 -4.47 -0.14
CA ALA A 129 2.59 -4.31 1.08
C ALA A 129 1.44 -5.31 1.11
N TRP A 130 1.21 -5.96 2.26
CA TRP A 130 0.13 -6.92 2.43
C TRP A 130 -1.01 -6.34 3.23
N TYR A 131 -2.23 -6.47 2.71
CA TYR A 131 -3.44 -6.01 3.38
C TYR A 131 -4.35 -7.19 3.71
N PRO A 132 -5.07 -7.12 4.84
CA PRO A 132 -6.07 -8.12 5.16
C PRO A 132 -7.24 -8.05 4.16
N GLY A 133 -7.65 -9.21 3.67
CA GLY A 133 -8.78 -9.40 2.77
C GLY A 133 -10.13 -9.25 3.45
N LEU A 134 -11.20 -9.59 2.73
CA LEU A 134 -12.55 -9.58 3.29
C LEU A 134 -12.60 -10.55 4.47
N LEU A 135 -13.17 -10.12 5.60
CA LEU A 135 -13.23 -10.88 6.85
C LEU A 135 -11.85 -11.34 7.41
N ASN A 136 -10.74 -10.77 6.94
CA ASN A 136 -9.36 -11.16 7.31
C ASN A 136 -9.02 -12.63 7.00
N LEU A 137 -9.70 -13.25 6.02
CA LEU A 137 -9.50 -14.66 5.66
C LEU A 137 -8.30 -14.90 4.72
N TRP A 138 -7.84 -13.88 4.00
CA TRP A 138 -6.69 -13.94 3.09
C TRP A 138 -5.91 -12.63 3.11
N ARG A 139 -4.72 -12.61 2.50
CA ARG A 139 -3.90 -11.41 2.32
C ARG A 139 -3.89 -11.00 0.85
N ILE A 140 -4.02 -9.71 0.59
CA ILE A 140 -3.91 -9.12 -0.74
C ILE A 140 -2.60 -8.34 -0.80
N GLY A 141 -1.72 -8.77 -1.68
CA GLY A 141 -0.44 -8.09 -1.90
C GLY A 141 -0.60 -6.94 -2.88
N LEU A 142 -0.08 -5.78 -2.53
CA LEU A 142 -0.02 -4.60 -3.37
C LEU A 142 1.44 -4.34 -3.72
N VAL A 143 1.78 -4.55 -4.98
CA VAL A 143 3.13 -4.26 -5.51
C VAL A 143 3.29 -2.75 -5.60
N MET A 144 4.30 -2.24 -4.92
CA MET A 144 4.63 -0.82 -4.91
C MET A 144 5.61 -0.52 -6.06
N PRO A 145 5.62 0.70 -6.61
CA PRO A 145 6.62 1.09 -7.60
C PRO A 145 8.05 0.91 -7.06
N HIS A 146 8.95 0.47 -7.94
CA HIS A 146 10.35 0.27 -7.58
C HIS A 146 11.01 1.60 -7.23
N VAL A 147 11.89 1.60 -6.23
CA VAL A 147 12.73 2.75 -5.90
C VAL A 147 14.10 2.52 -6.50
N LEU A 148 14.48 3.38 -7.44
CA LEU A 148 15.79 3.33 -8.09
C LEU A 148 16.68 4.43 -7.53
N SER A 149 17.82 4.03 -6.97
CA SER A 149 18.93 4.89 -6.60
C SER A 149 20.06 4.62 -7.59
N PRO A 150 20.28 5.47 -8.61
CA PRO A 150 21.24 5.19 -9.68
C PRO A 150 22.72 5.12 -9.23
N GLY A 151 23.01 5.32 -7.94
CA GLY A 151 24.38 5.40 -7.43
C GLY A 151 25.08 6.69 -7.88
N THR A 152 26.11 7.11 -7.15
CA THR A 152 27.03 8.15 -7.63
C THR A 152 28.20 7.45 -8.31
N ALA A 153 27.99 6.95 -9.53
CA ALA A 153 29.11 6.49 -10.35
C ALA A 153 30.05 7.70 -10.62
N PRO A 154 31.38 7.54 -10.51
CA PRO A 154 32.35 8.55 -10.92
C PRO A 154 32.32 8.80 -12.44
#